data_AF-A0A661CTK8-F1
#
_entry.id   AF-A0A661CTK8-F1
#
_cell.length_a   1.000
_cell.length_b   1.000
_cell.length_c   1.000
_cell.angle_alpha   90.00
_cell.angle_beta   90.00
_cell.angle_gamma   90.00
#
_symmetry.space_group_name_H-M   'P 1'
#
loop_
_entity.id
_entity.type
_entity.pdbx_description
1 polymer ?
#
loop_
_entity_poly.entity_id
_entity_poly.type
_entity_poly.pdbx_seq_one_letter_code
_entity_poly.pdbx_strand_id
1 'polypeptide(L)'
;MHSTAFAVTQKAINACSNLSENDSCSIPKSDGSTISGFCTLAEDQLFCDRNATGPGTSIGSTSNSLPDTGQTSCFDGDGEIISCPAAGVSFYGQDAQYSGNAPSYTDNGDGTVTDNLTGLMWQQDPDTNGDGSIDSTDRISQSDAVSGVTTLTPDGYNDWRIPTIKELYSLIDFNGATGSGDLNSSTVPDDAVPYIDTDYLMFGYGSEDRFIDAQYWSTTDYVSTTMNNNDTNFGVNFADGRIKGYPASGSRFVRYVRGCTDYGVNSFSDNSNGTISDANSGLMWLQNDSGSFNTGYSNNYADSGSLNWEEALAWCEGLSYAGYDDWRLPNAKELQGLVDYSRSPDTTNSAAIDSLFYATLLSNGINSSGTPNYPYYWTSTSHQDGPNFAVYIAFGEARGYMGPNGTTLLDVHGAGSQRSDPKTGDPTQYTGIGHGPQGDVVGIYNYARCVRDIDADVAIVGQSPVAGTDTGTIASQCAVYNPAASPQVDIPCVAVDGTVYSAGLNIVSATTGVLRFDTDLSSLTQVSLTPGTDCGVYDSTASSLRLNCVDIGNGTRLWVEMDIVPGATGVPFDLGSYGPQLFQ
;
A
#
# COMPACT_ATOMS: atom_id res chain seq x y z
N MET A 1 -37.98 -5.87 -20.29
CA MET A 1 -37.27 -6.20 -21.54
C MET A 1 -36.73 -4.93 -22.19
N HIS A 2 -35.58 -4.44 -21.73
CA HIS A 2 -34.65 -3.61 -22.50
C HIS A 2 -33.27 -4.08 -22.05
N SER A 3 -32.71 -5.03 -22.80
CA SER A 3 -31.29 -5.39 -22.71
C SER A 3 -30.52 -4.23 -23.33
N THR A 4 -29.69 -3.55 -22.55
CA THR A 4 -28.65 -2.68 -23.08
C THR A 4 -27.54 -3.57 -23.62
N ALA A 5 -27.75 -4.09 -24.83
CA ALA A 5 -26.65 -4.64 -25.62
C ALA A 5 -25.62 -3.52 -25.80
N PHE A 6 -24.36 -3.79 -25.45
CA PHE A 6 -23.24 -2.93 -25.84
C PHE A 6 -23.29 -2.77 -27.36
N ALA A 7 -23.58 -1.57 -27.84
CA ALA A 7 -23.64 -1.30 -29.26
C ALA A 7 -22.21 -1.29 -29.82
N VAL A 8 -21.71 -2.46 -30.23
CA VAL A 8 -20.45 -2.59 -30.96
C VAL A 8 -20.58 -1.82 -32.27
N THR A 9 -19.67 -0.87 -32.49
CA THR A 9 -19.74 -0.04 -33.70
C THR A 9 -19.35 -0.85 -34.93
N GLN A 10 -19.98 -0.59 -36.09
CA GLN A 10 -19.62 -1.24 -37.36
C GLN A 10 -18.13 -1.05 -37.73
N LYS A 11 -17.51 0.04 -37.27
CA LYS A 11 -16.07 0.28 -37.47
C LYS A 11 -15.20 -0.73 -36.71
N ALA A 12 -15.58 -1.09 -35.49
CA ALA A 12 -14.87 -2.09 -34.68
C ALA A 12 -15.00 -3.49 -35.30
N ILE A 13 -16.17 -3.83 -35.81
CA ILE A 13 -16.41 -5.09 -36.56
C ILE A 13 -15.56 -5.13 -37.83
N ASN A 14 -15.60 -4.07 -38.64
CA ASN A 14 -14.87 -4.03 -39.92
C ASN A 14 -13.35 -4.15 -39.71
N ALA A 15 -12.82 -3.62 -38.61
CA ALA A 15 -11.41 -3.73 -38.24
C ALA A 15 -10.94 -5.18 -37.99
N CYS A 16 -11.86 -6.13 -37.77
CA CYS A 16 -11.57 -7.55 -37.56
C CYS A 16 -12.11 -8.49 -38.66
N SER A 17 -12.67 -7.94 -39.74
CA SER A 17 -13.38 -8.72 -40.77
C SER A 17 -12.54 -9.77 -41.53
N ASN A 18 -11.21 -9.67 -41.49
CA ASN A 18 -10.28 -10.65 -42.06
C ASN A 18 -9.20 -11.09 -41.06
N LEU A 19 -9.46 -10.91 -39.78
CA LEU A 19 -8.55 -11.24 -38.69
C LEU A 19 -9.16 -12.37 -37.84
N SER A 20 -8.30 -13.12 -37.18
CA SER A 20 -8.70 -14.15 -36.21
C SER A 20 -8.92 -13.53 -34.83
N GLU A 21 -9.57 -14.27 -33.94
CA GLU A 21 -9.61 -13.89 -32.53
C GLU A 21 -8.19 -13.70 -31.98
N ASN A 22 -7.99 -12.62 -31.21
CA ASN A 22 -6.73 -12.15 -30.64
C ASN A 22 -5.70 -11.57 -31.62
N ASP A 23 -6.02 -11.41 -32.90
CA ASP A 23 -5.18 -10.62 -33.81
C ASP A 23 -5.25 -9.13 -33.45
N SER A 24 -4.13 -8.42 -33.60
CA SER A 24 -4.09 -6.97 -33.42
C SER A 24 -4.94 -6.27 -34.48
N CYS A 25 -5.76 -5.32 -34.08
CA CYS A 25 -6.65 -4.56 -34.96
C CYS A 25 -6.53 -3.06 -34.72
N SER A 26 -6.99 -2.27 -35.69
CA SER A 26 -6.94 -0.80 -35.61
C SER A 26 -8.22 -0.18 -36.13
N ILE A 27 -8.87 0.64 -35.30
CA ILE A 27 -10.09 1.37 -35.63
C ILE A 27 -9.73 2.79 -36.10
N PRO A 28 -10.02 3.17 -37.35
CA PRO A 28 -9.73 4.52 -37.85
C PRO A 28 -10.72 5.56 -37.30
N LYS A 29 -10.18 6.65 -36.74
CA LYS A 29 -10.93 7.84 -36.32
C LYS A 29 -11.09 8.83 -37.49
N SER A 30 -12.03 9.75 -37.34
CA SER A 30 -12.33 10.78 -38.35
C SER A 30 -11.23 11.84 -38.50
N ASP A 31 -10.34 11.97 -37.51
CA ASP A 31 -9.20 12.88 -37.51
C ASP A 31 -7.93 12.29 -38.16
N GLY A 32 -8.01 11.06 -38.67
CA GLY A 32 -6.88 10.35 -39.28
C GLY A 32 -6.02 9.53 -38.30
N SER A 33 -6.30 9.59 -36.99
CA SER A 33 -5.65 8.72 -35.99
C SER A 33 -6.30 7.33 -35.91
N THR A 34 -5.62 6.37 -35.27
CA THR A 34 -6.13 5.01 -35.05
C THR A 34 -6.26 4.70 -33.56
N ILE A 35 -7.21 3.82 -33.21
CA ILE A 35 -7.29 3.17 -31.90
C ILE A 35 -6.86 1.72 -32.09
N SER A 36 -5.77 1.31 -31.43
CA SER A 36 -5.32 -0.08 -31.43
C SER A 36 -6.13 -0.92 -30.44
N GLY A 37 -6.28 -2.21 -30.75
CA GLY A 37 -6.93 -3.20 -29.89
C GLY A 37 -6.66 -4.62 -30.39
N PHE A 38 -7.43 -5.58 -29.88
CA PHE A 38 -7.38 -6.98 -30.33
C PHE A 38 -8.78 -7.48 -30.69
N CYS A 39 -8.85 -8.36 -31.69
CA CYS A 39 -10.10 -8.93 -32.14
C CYS A 39 -10.69 -9.87 -31.09
N THR A 40 -11.85 -9.53 -30.54
CA THR A 40 -12.54 -10.29 -29.49
C THR A 40 -13.84 -10.85 -30.04
N LEU A 41 -14.17 -12.10 -29.70
CA LEU A 41 -15.40 -12.76 -30.14
C LEU A 41 -16.54 -12.51 -29.13
N ALA A 42 -17.63 -11.88 -29.57
CA ALA A 42 -18.88 -11.83 -28.81
C ALA A 42 -20.07 -12.12 -29.72
N GLU A 43 -21.00 -12.96 -29.25
CA GLU A 43 -22.23 -13.31 -29.98
C GLU A 43 -21.96 -13.73 -31.45
N ASP A 44 -20.95 -14.58 -31.66
CA ASP A 44 -20.50 -15.10 -32.97
C ASP A 44 -19.94 -14.05 -33.95
N GLN A 45 -19.56 -12.86 -33.47
CA GLN A 45 -18.98 -11.80 -34.29
C GLN A 45 -17.67 -11.26 -33.69
N LEU A 46 -16.61 -11.23 -34.51
CA LEU A 46 -15.34 -10.60 -34.13
C LEU A 46 -15.44 -9.09 -34.27
N PHE A 47 -14.96 -8.38 -33.25
CA PHE A 47 -14.80 -6.93 -33.27
C PHE A 47 -13.53 -6.51 -32.55
N CYS A 48 -13.01 -5.35 -32.93
CA CYS A 48 -11.80 -4.80 -32.34
C CYS A 48 -12.10 -4.22 -30.95
N ASP A 49 -11.61 -4.87 -29.89
CA ASP A 49 -11.70 -4.40 -28.51
C ASP A 49 -10.39 -3.73 -28.09
N ARG A 50 -10.47 -2.47 -27.67
CA ARG A 50 -9.32 -1.69 -27.20
C ARG A 50 -8.84 -2.08 -25.80
N ASN A 51 -9.68 -2.79 -25.04
CA ASN A 51 -9.39 -3.23 -23.68
C ASN A 51 -8.91 -4.68 -23.63
N ALA A 52 -9.02 -5.43 -24.73
CA ALA A 52 -8.48 -6.77 -24.83
C ALA A 52 -6.95 -6.70 -24.86
N THR A 53 -6.30 -7.59 -24.13
CA THR A 53 -4.86 -7.86 -24.22
C THR A 53 -4.68 -9.09 -25.11
N GLY A 54 -3.82 -9.03 -26.13
CA GLY A 54 -3.59 -10.12 -27.07
C GLY A 54 -3.23 -11.46 -26.42
N PRO A 55 -3.11 -12.55 -27.20
CA PRO A 55 -2.85 -13.86 -26.63
C PRO A 55 -1.40 -13.85 -26.15
N GLY A 56 -1.21 -13.67 -24.85
CA GLY A 56 0.03 -14.01 -24.18
C GLY A 56 0.32 -15.46 -24.49
N THR A 57 1.42 -15.72 -25.20
CA THR A 57 2.10 -17.01 -25.09
C THR A 57 2.15 -17.35 -23.62
N SER A 58 1.62 -18.49 -23.23
CA SER A 58 1.62 -18.98 -21.85
C SER A 58 3.06 -19.17 -21.39
N ILE A 59 3.67 -18.09 -20.92
CA ILE A 59 4.75 -18.13 -19.96
C ILE A 59 4.05 -18.50 -18.65
N GLY A 60 4.50 -19.59 -18.01
CA GLY A 60 3.89 -20.06 -16.75
C GLY A 60 3.75 -18.92 -15.76
N SER A 61 2.72 -18.98 -14.90
CA SER A 61 2.34 -17.93 -13.95
C SER A 61 3.55 -17.15 -13.41
N THR A 62 3.84 -15.99 -13.99
CA THR A 62 4.82 -15.06 -13.43
C THR A 62 4.15 -14.46 -12.21
N SER A 63 4.73 -14.74 -11.05
CA SER A 63 4.22 -14.26 -9.78
C SER A 63 4.33 -12.73 -9.74
N ASN A 64 3.23 -12.01 -9.50
CA ASN A 64 3.28 -10.58 -9.13
C ASN A 64 3.76 -10.39 -7.67
N SER A 65 4.54 -11.34 -7.17
CA SER A 65 5.10 -11.34 -5.83
C SER A 65 6.08 -10.20 -5.66
N LEU A 66 5.93 -9.49 -4.56
CA LEU A 66 6.92 -8.51 -4.13
C LEU A 66 8.17 -9.25 -3.65
N PRO A 67 9.36 -8.90 -4.13
CA PRO A 67 10.60 -9.43 -3.59
C PRO A 67 10.76 -9.00 -2.14
N ASP A 68 11.42 -9.85 -1.37
CA ASP A 68 11.90 -9.52 -0.05
C ASP A 68 13.02 -8.46 -0.13
N THR A 69 13.30 -7.79 0.98
CA THR A 69 14.34 -6.76 1.07
C THR A 69 15.74 -7.34 1.00
N GLY A 70 15.88 -8.64 1.27
CA GLY A 70 17.13 -9.36 1.38
C GLY A 70 17.79 -9.22 2.76
N GLN A 71 17.27 -8.39 3.67
CA GLN A 71 17.93 -8.12 4.96
C GLN A 71 18.03 -9.39 5.82
N THR A 72 19.26 -9.79 6.15
CA THR A 72 19.53 -11.07 6.86
C THR A 72 19.89 -10.91 8.34
N SER A 73 20.13 -9.68 8.79
CA SER A 73 20.58 -9.37 10.16
C SER A 73 19.51 -8.61 10.93
N CYS A 74 19.46 -8.84 12.24
CA CYS A 74 18.66 -8.04 13.17
C CYS A 74 19.54 -7.00 13.86
N PHE A 75 18.91 -5.90 14.27
CA PHE A 75 19.58 -4.72 14.77
C PHE A 75 18.87 -4.18 16.01
N ASP A 76 19.61 -3.61 16.96
CA ASP A 76 19.02 -2.91 18.11
C ASP A 76 18.64 -1.45 17.78
N GLY A 77 18.31 -0.67 18.81
CA GLY A 77 17.92 0.74 18.69
C GLY A 77 19.07 1.71 18.44
N ASP A 78 20.30 1.30 18.73
CA ASP A 78 21.53 1.97 18.30
C ASP A 78 21.99 1.45 16.93
N GLY A 79 21.29 0.42 16.42
CA GLY A 79 21.43 -0.36 15.21
C GLY A 79 22.76 -1.06 15.03
N GLU A 80 23.32 -1.48 16.15
CA GLU A 80 24.31 -2.54 16.18
C GLU A 80 23.68 -3.87 15.77
N ILE A 81 24.44 -4.71 15.07
CA ILE A 81 24.00 -6.07 14.70
C ILE A 81 23.85 -6.91 15.97
N ILE A 82 22.67 -7.49 16.13
CA ILE A 82 22.34 -8.41 17.22
C ILE A 82 21.91 -9.77 16.68
N SER A 83 21.95 -10.79 17.55
CA SER A 83 21.21 -12.02 17.26
C SER A 83 19.72 -11.70 17.23
N CYS A 84 19.01 -12.22 16.22
CA CYS A 84 17.58 -11.98 16.09
C CYS A 84 16.83 -12.34 17.38
N PRO A 85 16.10 -11.38 17.99
CA PRO A 85 15.45 -11.59 19.28
C PRO A 85 14.42 -12.72 19.22
N ALA A 86 14.21 -13.41 20.34
CA ALA A 86 13.11 -14.36 20.47
C ALA A 86 11.77 -13.63 20.64
N ALA A 87 10.65 -14.31 20.35
CA ALA A 87 9.31 -13.75 20.54
C ALA A 87 9.11 -13.17 21.95
N GLY A 88 8.54 -11.95 22.01
CA GLY A 88 8.32 -11.21 23.26
C GLY A 88 9.56 -10.51 23.84
N VAL A 89 10.72 -10.57 23.17
CA VAL A 89 11.90 -9.79 23.50
C VAL A 89 11.89 -8.48 22.70
N SER A 90 12.46 -7.42 23.28
CA SER A 90 12.70 -6.13 22.62
C SER A 90 13.30 -6.31 21.21
N PHE A 91 12.79 -5.53 20.26
CA PHE A 91 13.13 -5.61 18.82
C PHE A 91 12.82 -6.95 18.12
N TYR A 92 11.95 -7.80 18.67
CA TYR A 92 11.37 -8.93 17.93
C TYR A 92 10.41 -8.44 16.84
N GLY A 93 10.36 -9.14 15.70
CA GLY A 93 9.48 -8.84 14.56
C GLY A 93 10.17 -8.10 13.41
N GLN A 94 11.51 -8.05 13.41
CA GLN A 94 12.28 -7.41 12.34
C GLN A 94 12.20 -8.19 11.02
N ASP A 95 12.51 -7.51 9.92
CA ASP A 95 12.50 -8.05 8.56
C ASP A 95 13.23 -9.40 8.44
N ALA A 96 14.47 -9.46 8.95
CA ALA A 96 15.31 -10.66 8.93
C ALA A 96 14.73 -11.88 9.70
N GLN A 97 13.65 -11.72 10.45
CA GLN A 97 12.97 -12.81 11.16
C GLN A 97 11.87 -13.46 10.34
N TYR A 98 11.48 -12.84 9.21
CA TYR A 98 10.47 -13.32 8.30
C TYR A 98 11.10 -13.90 7.05
N SER A 99 10.46 -14.94 6.49
CA SER A 99 10.87 -15.51 5.22
C SER A 99 10.04 -14.88 4.11
N GLY A 100 10.61 -13.89 3.41
CA GLY A 100 9.99 -13.30 2.24
C GLY A 100 10.31 -14.04 0.93
N ASN A 101 9.79 -13.50 -0.17
CA ASN A 101 10.14 -13.98 -1.51
C ASN A 101 11.57 -13.53 -1.87
N ALA A 102 12.56 -14.36 -1.56
CA ALA A 102 13.96 -14.04 -1.81
C ALA A 102 14.19 -13.62 -3.28
N PRO A 103 14.89 -12.48 -3.53
CA PRO A 103 15.30 -12.11 -4.88
C PRO A 103 16.08 -13.24 -5.56
N SER A 104 15.88 -13.40 -6.86
CA SER A 104 16.53 -14.46 -7.63
C SER A 104 16.79 -13.99 -9.04
N TYR A 105 18.07 -13.99 -9.44
CA TYR A 105 18.51 -13.47 -10.72
C TYR A 105 19.21 -14.55 -11.56
N THR A 106 19.04 -14.46 -12.87
CA THR A 106 19.76 -15.25 -13.87
C THR A 106 20.47 -14.29 -14.82
N ASP A 107 21.80 -14.31 -14.84
CA ASP A 107 22.58 -13.68 -15.92
C ASP A 107 22.44 -14.55 -17.18
N ASN A 108 21.91 -13.97 -18.25
CA ASN A 108 21.67 -14.67 -19.51
C ASN A 108 22.94 -14.75 -20.39
N GLY A 109 24.03 -14.08 -19.99
CA GLY A 109 25.32 -14.08 -20.69
C GLY A 109 25.32 -13.26 -21.98
N ASP A 110 24.30 -12.43 -22.17
CA ASP A 110 24.03 -11.67 -23.39
C ASP A 110 23.91 -10.15 -23.13
N GLY A 111 24.08 -9.73 -21.87
CA GLY A 111 23.90 -8.34 -21.42
C GLY A 111 22.52 -8.10 -20.80
N THR A 112 21.74 -9.16 -20.58
CA THR A 112 20.47 -9.11 -19.86
C THR A 112 20.48 -9.98 -18.59
N VAL A 113 19.69 -9.55 -17.60
CA VAL A 113 19.47 -10.28 -16.35
C VAL A 113 17.99 -10.56 -16.19
N THR A 114 17.61 -11.82 -16.00
CA THR A 114 16.24 -12.20 -15.66
C THR A 114 16.03 -12.20 -14.16
N ASP A 115 15.06 -11.43 -13.69
CA ASP A 115 14.50 -11.55 -12.34
C ASP A 115 13.49 -12.69 -12.33
N ASN A 116 13.89 -13.82 -11.75
CA ASN A 116 13.11 -15.06 -11.74
C ASN A 116 11.85 -14.95 -10.86
N LEU A 117 11.79 -13.98 -9.94
CA LEU A 117 10.63 -13.78 -9.08
C LEU A 117 9.56 -12.94 -9.79
N THR A 118 9.95 -11.76 -10.28
CA THR A 118 9.01 -10.80 -10.87
C THR A 118 8.69 -11.10 -12.33
N GLY A 119 9.50 -11.93 -12.99
CA GLY A 119 9.43 -12.18 -14.42
C GLY A 119 9.89 -10.99 -15.27
N LEU A 120 10.47 -9.96 -14.65
CA LEU A 120 11.10 -8.86 -15.34
C LEU A 120 12.47 -9.30 -15.89
N MET A 121 12.88 -8.65 -16.97
CA MET A 121 14.23 -8.78 -17.50
C MET A 121 14.85 -7.39 -17.63
N TRP A 122 16.07 -7.27 -17.12
CA TRP A 122 16.77 -6.01 -16.94
C TRP A 122 17.97 -5.93 -17.87
N GLN A 123 18.26 -4.72 -18.35
CA GLN A 123 19.57 -4.39 -18.88
C GLN A 123 20.61 -4.62 -17.76
N GLN A 124 21.69 -5.35 -18.06
CA GLN A 124 22.74 -5.67 -17.09
C GLN A 124 23.65 -4.48 -16.79
N ASP A 125 24.03 -3.74 -17.82
CA ASP A 125 25.02 -2.65 -17.77
C ASP A 125 24.37 -1.29 -18.08
N PRO A 126 24.35 -0.33 -17.13
CA PRO A 126 23.84 1.01 -17.34
C PRO A 126 24.83 1.98 -18.02
N ASP A 127 26.02 1.53 -18.47
CA ASP A 127 26.94 2.33 -19.29
C ASP A 127 26.23 2.81 -20.58
N THR A 128 26.01 4.12 -20.67
CA THR A 128 25.28 4.73 -21.79
C THR A 128 26.22 5.26 -22.87
N ASN A 129 27.51 5.41 -22.56
CA ASN A 129 28.49 6.02 -23.45
C ASN A 129 29.42 4.97 -24.12
N GLY A 130 29.44 3.75 -23.60
CA GLY A 130 30.19 2.59 -24.10
C GLY A 130 31.69 2.63 -23.81
N ASP A 131 32.14 3.37 -22.80
CA ASP A 131 33.55 3.49 -22.44
C ASP A 131 34.04 2.42 -21.45
N GLY A 132 33.12 1.61 -20.91
CA GLY A 132 33.41 0.51 -19.98
C GLY A 132 33.53 0.93 -18.52
N SER A 133 33.17 2.17 -18.19
CA SER A 133 33.06 2.70 -16.83
C SER A 133 31.62 3.13 -16.58
N ILE A 134 31.11 2.92 -15.37
CA ILE A 134 29.80 3.44 -14.95
C ILE A 134 30.06 4.61 -14.01
N ASP A 135 29.86 5.83 -14.48
CA ASP A 135 30.15 7.05 -13.72
C ASP A 135 29.21 8.23 -14.07
N SER A 136 29.50 9.44 -13.57
CA SER A 136 28.62 10.59 -13.81
C SER A 136 28.42 10.95 -15.28
N THR A 137 29.29 10.50 -16.18
CA THR A 137 29.17 10.73 -17.63
C THR A 137 28.10 9.86 -18.29
N ASP A 138 27.61 8.83 -17.60
CA ASP A 138 26.48 7.98 -18.04
C ASP A 138 25.10 8.55 -17.70
N ARG A 139 25.08 9.66 -16.97
CA ARG A 139 23.83 10.32 -16.64
C ARG A 139 23.30 11.02 -17.89
N ILE A 140 22.10 10.65 -18.30
CA ILE A 140 21.44 11.21 -19.48
C ILE A 140 20.16 11.95 -19.09
N SER A 141 19.70 12.85 -19.96
CA SER A 141 18.41 13.54 -19.76
C SER A 141 17.24 12.57 -19.87
N GLN A 142 16.07 12.93 -19.34
CA GLN A 142 14.87 12.11 -19.48
C GLN A 142 14.49 11.90 -20.97
N SER A 143 14.64 12.93 -21.82
CA SER A 143 14.38 12.81 -23.25
C SER A 143 15.33 11.86 -23.96
N ASP A 144 16.60 11.84 -23.54
CA ASP A 144 17.59 10.91 -24.08
C ASP A 144 17.31 9.48 -23.57
N ALA A 145 16.90 9.32 -22.32
CA ALA A 145 16.48 8.03 -21.77
C ALA A 145 15.27 7.45 -22.55
N VAL A 146 14.28 8.28 -22.88
CA VAL A 146 13.14 7.86 -23.72
C VAL A 146 13.61 7.49 -25.14
N SER A 147 14.53 8.27 -25.71
CA SER A 147 15.09 7.99 -27.04
C SER A 147 15.89 6.68 -27.06
N GLY A 148 16.63 6.40 -25.98
CA GLY A 148 17.45 5.20 -25.81
C GLY A 148 16.66 3.89 -25.87
N VAL A 149 15.38 3.90 -25.48
CA VAL A 149 14.48 2.74 -25.63
C VAL A 149 14.41 2.27 -27.08
N THR A 150 14.42 3.21 -28.04
CA THR A 150 14.27 2.89 -29.47
C THR A 150 15.59 2.47 -30.13
N THR A 151 16.72 2.76 -29.50
CA THR A 151 18.06 2.41 -29.99
C THR A 151 18.60 1.14 -29.36
N LEU A 152 18.06 0.74 -28.21
CA LEU A 152 18.42 -0.48 -27.53
C LEU A 152 17.76 -1.69 -28.18
N THR A 153 18.61 -2.56 -28.71
CA THR A 153 18.24 -3.92 -29.08
C THR A 153 19.21 -4.94 -28.46
N PRO A 154 19.52 -4.90 -27.13
CA PRO A 154 20.13 -6.05 -26.48
C PRO A 154 19.39 -7.33 -26.91
N ASP A 155 20.15 -8.22 -27.55
CA ASP A 155 19.74 -9.54 -28.03
C ASP A 155 18.48 -9.60 -28.90
N GLY A 156 18.16 -8.50 -29.58
CA GLY A 156 17.07 -8.44 -30.56
C GLY A 156 15.66 -8.23 -29.97
N TYR A 157 15.56 -7.88 -28.69
CA TYR A 157 14.29 -7.45 -28.08
C TYR A 157 13.95 -6.01 -28.47
N ASN A 158 12.65 -5.73 -28.63
CA ASN A 158 12.12 -4.42 -29.08
C ASN A 158 11.02 -3.85 -28.16
N ASP A 159 10.83 -4.47 -27.00
CA ASP A 159 9.83 -4.17 -25.97
C ASP A 159 10.46 -3.59 -24.69
N TRP A 160 11.71 -3.13 -24.77
CA TRP A 160 12.38 -2.40 -23.70
C TRP A 160 11.61 -1.13 -23.33
N ARG A 161 11.70 -0.73 -22.07
CA ARG A 161 11.10 0.49 -21.53
C ARG A 161 11.87 0.98 -20.30
N ILE A 162 11.63 2.24 -19.92
CA ILE A 162 12.08 2.76 -18.62
C ILE A 162 11.18 2.13 -17.54
N PRO A 163 11.73 1.68 -16.39
CA PRO A 163 10.96 1.08 -15.32
C PRO A 163 10.05 2.10 -14.62
N THR A 164 8.97 1.62 -14.04
CA THR A 164 8.24 2.35 -12.99
C THR A 164 9.07 2.40 -11.71
N ILE A 165 8.71 3.28 -10.77
CA ILE A 165 9.43 3.34 -9.50
C ILE A 165 9.29 2.04 -8.69
N LYS A 166 8.15 1.35 -8.77
CA LYS A 166 7.93 0.05 -8.08
C LYS A 166 8.86 -1.02 -8.64
N GLU A 167 8.98 -1.11 -9.96
CA GLU A 167 9.91 -2.05 -10.61
C GLU A 167 11.36 -1.72 -10.25
N LEU A 168 11.76 -0.46 -10.32
CA LEU A 168 13.13 -0.08 -10.00
C LEU A 168 13.47 -0.33 -8.53
N TYR A 169 12.51 -0.11 -7.62
CA TYR A 169 12.67 -0.38 -6.20
C TYR A 169 12.69 -1.87 -5.86
N SER A 170 12.14 -2.74 -6.73
CA SER A 170 12.21 -4.20 -6.55
C SER A 170 13.66 -4.70 -6.50
N LEU A 171 14.58 -3.98 -7.15
CA LEU A 171 16.00 -4.28 -7.22
C LEU A 171 16.80 -3.88 -5.98
N ILE A 172 16.22 -3.12 -5.03
CA ILE A 172 16.97 -2.72 -3.85
C ILE A 172 17.33 -3.94 -2.99
N ASP A 173 18.60 -4.05 -2.60
CA ASP A 173 19.09 -4.96 -1.57
C ASP A 173 19.39 -4.15 -0.29
N PHE A 174 18.64 -4.40 0.78
CA PHE A 174 18.78 -3.70 2.06
C PHE A 174 19.92 -4.23 2.95
N ASN A 175 20.79 -5.10 2.42
CA ASN A 175 22.13 -5.35 3.00
C ASN A 175 23.17 -4.32 2.54
N GLY A 176 22.83 -3.41 1.61
CA GLY A 176 23.68 -2.28 1.24
C GLY A 176 23.96 -1.33 2.41
N ALA A 177 24.98 -0.49 2.28
CA ALA A 177 25.38 0.51 3.25
C ALA A 177 26.02 1.71 2.53
N THR A 178 25.60 2.94 2.88
CA THR A 178 26.15 4.16 2.24
C THR A 178 27.64 4.35 2.56
N GLY A 179 28.11 3.81 3.68
CA GLY A 179 29.50 3.94 4.17
C GLY A 179 29.71 5.17 5.07
N SER A 180 30.85 5.22 5.75
CA SER A 180 31.16 6.21 6.81
C SER A 180 31.72 7.55 6.31
N GLY A 181 31.70 7.80 5.00
CA GLY A 181 32.28 9.00 4.40
C GLY A 181 31.44 10.27 4.54
N ASP A 182 32.07 11.41 4.26
CA ASP A 182 31.36 12.68 4.07
C ASP A 182 30.46 12.57 2.83
N LEU A 183 29.14 12.64 3.04
CA LEU A 183 28.13 12.57 1.97
C LEU A 183 28.27 13.68 0.92
N ASN A 184 29.06 14.73 1.17
CA ASN A 184 29.38 15.79 0.21
C ASN A 184 30.68 15.55 -0.57
N SER A 185 31.36 14.43 -0.34
CA SER A 185 32.58 14.04 -1.03
C SER A 185 32.28 13.22 -2.28
N SER A 186 33.14 13.32 -3.30
CA SER A 186 33.15 12.41 -4.45
C SER A 186 33.91 11.10 -4.18
N THR A 187 34.59 10.98 -3.03
CA THR A 187 35.33 9.76 -2.67
C THR A 187 34.38 8.73 -2.08
N VAL A 188 34.25 7.58 -2.75
CA VAL A 188 33.53 6.42 -2.25
C VAL A 188 34.25 5.87 -1.01
N PRO A 189 33.56 5.72 0.14
CA PRO A 189 34.12 5.08 1.32
C PRO A 189 34.47 3.61 1.09
N ASP A 190 35.53 3.11 1.72
CA ASP A 190 35.93 1.69 1.62
C ASP A 190 34.88 0.72 2.18
N ASP A 191 33.98 1.23 3.04
CA ASP A 191 32.89 0.49 3.67
C ASP A 191 31.52 0.71 2.99
N ALA A 192 31.49 1.41 1.84
CA ALA A 192 30.27 1.54 1.05
C ALA A 192 29.95 0.25 0.30
N VAL A 193 28.68 -0.16 0.36
CA VAL A 193 28.12 -1.31 -0.35
C VAL A 193 26.84 -0.83 -1.05
N PRO A 194 26.72 -0.92 -2.37
CA PRO A 194 25.54 -0.42 -3.05
C PRO A 194 24.32 -1.27 -2.69
N TYR A 195 23.15 -0.64 -2.65
CA TYR A 195 21.86 -1.27 -2.33
C TYR A 195 21.30 -2.02 -3.56
N ILE A 196 22.13 -2.77 -4.27
CA ILE A 196 21.77 -3.56 -5.45
C ILE A 196 22.71 -4.76 -5.55
N ASP A 197 22.20 -5.89 -6.03
CA ASP A 197 23.01 -7.11 -6.22
C ASP A 197 23.97 -6.95 -7.42
N THR A 198 25.23 -6.60 -7.11
CA THR A 198 26.26 -6.36 -8.13
C THR A 198 26.84 -7.61 -8.76
N ASP A 199 26.50 -8.81 -8.27
CA ASP A 199 26.90 -10.05 -8.94
C ASP A 199 26.12 -10.23 -10.26
N TYR A 200 24.96 -9.59 -10.37
CA TYR A 200 24.11 -9.63 -11.56
C TYR A 200 23.97 -8.27 -12.23
N LEU A 201 23.75 -7.19 -11.47
CA LEU A 201 23.40 -5.87 -11.99
C LEU A 201 24.56 -4.89 -11.77
N MET A 202 25.24 -4.51 -12.86
CA MET A 202 26.42 -3.65 -12.76
C MET A 202 26.06 -2.27 -12.21
N PHE A 203 26.90 -1.71 -11.35
CA PHE A 203 26.64 -0.45 -10.66
C PHE A 203 27.88 0.43 -10.61
N GLY A 204 27.67 1.75 -10.68
CA GLY A 204 28.69 2.76 -10.49
C GLY A 204 28.23 3.85 -9.51
N TYR A 205 29.14 4.28 -8.65
CA TYR A 205 28.94 5.44 -7.78
C TYR A 205 29.10 6.75 -8.56
N GLY A 206 28.62 7.86 -8.00
CA GLY A 206 28.95 9.19 -8.54
C GLY A 206 30.45 9.48 -8.43
N SER A 207 31.02 10.22 -9.38
CA SER A 207 32.48 10.45 -9.46
C SER A 207 32.89 11.94 -9.50
N GLU A 208 31.99 12.86 -9.89
CA GLU A 208 32.31 14.29 -10.02
C GLU A 208 31.84 15.15 -8.83
N ASP A 209 30.59 14.99 -8.40
CA ASP A 209 30.01 15.76 -7.30
C ASP A 209 30.12 14.99 -5.98
N ARG A 210 29.18 14.07 -5.74
CA ARG A 210 29.13 13.24 -4.54
C ARG A 210 29.06 11.78 -4.94
N PHE A 211 29.70 10.91 -4.17
CA PHE A 211 29.69 9.47 -4.46
C PHE A 211 28.26 8.90 -4.39
N ILE A 212 27.40 9.48 -3.55
CA ILE A 212 25.98 9.13 -3.43
C ILE A 212 25.12 9.62 -4.59
N ASP A 213 25.65 10.38 -5.55
CA ASP A 213 24.84 10.84 -6.69
C ASP A 213 24.68 9.73 -7.74
N ALA A 214 23.95 8.67 -7.41
CA ALA A 214 23.71 7.52 -8.30
C ALA A 214 22.22 7.29 -8.53
N GLN A 215 21.50 8.37 -8.88
CA GLN A 215 20.05 8.31 -9.10
C GLN A 215 19.72 7.69 -10.46
N TYR A 216 18.66 6.88 -10.50
CA TYR A 216 18.15 6.23 -11.71
C TYR A 216 16.77 6.78 -12.07
N TRP A 217 16.55 6.99 -13.38
CA TRP A 217 15.27 7.39 -13.93
C TRP A 217 14.17 6.34 -13.72
N SER A 218 12.96 6.80 -13.39
CA SER A 218 11.74 6.02 -13.52
C SER A 218 10.70 6.75 -14.38
N THR A 219 9.65 6.03 -14.78
CA THR A 219 8.47 6.59 -15.44
C THR A 219 7.45 7.21 -14.47
N THR A 220 7.73 7.18 -13.17
CA THR A 220 6.77 7.61 -12.15
C THR A 220 7.00 9.06 -11.76
N ASP A 221 6.16 9.94 -12.25
CA ASP A 221 6.16 11.36 -11.88
C ASP A 221 5.46 11.57 -10.53
N TYR A 222 5.93 12.57 -9.78
CA TYR A 222 5.18 13.08 -8.64
C TYR A 222 4.07 13.99 -9.15
N VAL A 223 2.84 13.74 -8.70
CA VAL A 223 1.65 14.45 -9.16
C VAL A 223 1.50 15.87 -8.60
N SER A 224 2.48 16.34 -7.81
CA SER A 224 2.61 17.70 -7.28
C SER A 224 4.05 18.19 -7.49
N THR A 225 4.41 19.33 -6.89
CA THR A 225 5.76 19.89 -6.95
C THR A 225 6.49 19.71 -5.63
N THR A 226 7.82 19.57 -5.68
CA THR A 226 8.68 19.63 -4.49
C THR A 226 9.32 21.01 -4.34
N MET A 227 10.27 21.15 -3.40
CA MET A 227 10.99 22.36 -3.07
C MET A 227 11.37 23.19 -4.31
N ASN A 228 11.20 24.52 -4.19
CA ASN A 228 11.32 25.49 -5.29
C ASN A 228 10.25 25.36 -6.38
N ASN A 229 9.12 24.70 -6.10
CA ASN A 229 8.01 24.51 -7.05
C ASN A 229 8.47 23.76 -8.31
N ASN A 230 9.32 22.75 -8.12
CA ASN A 230 9.87 21.95 -9.20
C ASN A 230 8.92 20.80 -9.55
N ASP A 231 8.61 20.67 -10.85
CA ASP A 231 8.08 19.42 -11.40
C ASP A 231 9.06 18.30 -11.03
N THR A 232 8.53 17.17 -10.56
CA THR A 232 9.33 16.15 -9.87
C THR A 232 9.06 14.77 -10.43
N ASN A 233 10.11 13.96 -10.56
CA ASN A 233 10.06 12.56 -10.94
C ASN A 233 10.68 11.71 -9.83
N PHE A 234 10.07 10.58 -9.49
CA PHE A 234 10.65 9.66 -8.52
C PHE A 234 11.79 8.87 -9.15
N GLY A 235 12.90 8.78 -8.42
CA GLY A 235 14.02 7.92 -8.78
C GLY A 235 14.46 7.05 -7.61
N VAL A 236 15.13 5.95 -7.93
CA VAL A 236 15.86 5.15 -6.93
C VAL A 236 17.33 5.55 -6.96
N ASN A 237 17.95 5.62 -5.80
CA ASN A 237 19.38 5.82 -5.66
C ASN A 237 20.01 4.61 -4.96
N PHE A 238 20.69 3.76 -5.73
CA PHE A 238 21.31 2.55 -5.20
C PHE A 238 22.61 2.82 -4.42
N ALA A 239 23.15 4.04 -4.45
CA ALA A 239 24.28 4.39 -3.57
C ALA A 239 23.86 4.61 -2.12
N ASP A 240 22.61 5.03 -1.88
CA ASP A 240 22.12 5.42 -0.54
C ASP A 240 20.76 4.82 -0.16
N GLY A 241 20.27 3.85 -0.94
CA GLY A 241 19.14 2.97 -0.60
C GLY A 241 17.77 3.63 -0.57
N ARG A 242 17.50 4.62 -1.44
CA ARG A 242 16.31 5.48 -1.32
C ARG A 242 15.47 5.69 -2.56
N ILE A 243 14.16 5.86 -2.37
CA ILE A 243 13.27 6.56 -3.30
C ILE A 243 13.17 8.04 -2.91
N LYS A 244 13.45 8.94 -3.85
CA LYS A 244 13.26 10.38 -3.65
C LYS A 244 12.60 10.99 -4.88
N GLY A 245 11.81 12.03 -4.67
CA GLY A 245 11.46 12.96 -5.71
C GLY A 245 12.67 13.82 -6.07
N TYR A 246 13.01 13.85 -7.34
CA TYR A 246 14.03 14.73 -7.89
C TYR A 246 13.42 15.65 -8.94
N PRO A 247 14.01 16.83 -9.20
CA PRO A 247 13.55 17.68 -10.30
C PRO A 247 13.42 16.86 -11.60
N ALA A 248 12.31 17.01 -12.32
CA ALA A 248 12.09 16.33 -13.60
C ALA A 248 13.12 16.76 -14.67
N SER A 249 13.77 17.90 -14.45
CA SER A 249 14.95 18.34 -15.20
C SER A 249 16.25 17.74 -14.65
N GLY A 250 17.29 17.71 -15.48
CA GLY A 250 18.61 17.21 -15.12
C GLY A 250 18.95 15.90 -15.81
N SER A 251 20.03 15.26 -15.35
CA SER A 251 20.52 13.99 -15.86
C SER A 251 20.64 12.95 -14.74
N ARG A 252 20.34 11.69 -15.06
CA ARG A 252 20.37 10.55 -14.14
C ARG A 252 20.78 9.31 -14.92
N PHE A 253 21.22 8.28 -14.21
CA PHE A 253 21.41 6.95 -14.80
C PHE A 253 20.07 6.40 -15.29
N VAL A 254 20.12 5.44 -16.21
CA VAL A 254 18.94 4.68 -16.64
C VAL A 254 19.31 3.20 -16.69
N ARG A 255 18.36 2.35 -16.30
CA ARG A 255 18.42 0.91 -16.53
C ARG A 255 17.11 0.50 -17.14
N TYR A 256 17.15 -0.04 -18.35
CA TYR A 256 15.93 -0.44 -19.04
C TYR A 256 15.44 -1.81 -18.56
N VAL A 257 14.13 -2.00 -18.65
CA VAL A 257 13.43 -3.22 -18.25
C VAL A 257 12.48 -3.66 -19.37
N ARG A 258 12.18 -4.95 -19.41
CA ARG A 258 11.15 -5.57 -20.26
C ARG A 258 10.46 -6.70 -19.51
N GLY A 259 9.41 -7.28 -20.09
CA GLY A 259 8.64 -8.37 -19.48
C GLY A 259 7.37 -7.87 -18.80
N CYS A 260 7.02 -8.47 -17.65
CA CYS A 260 5.76 -8.23 -16.93
C CYS A 260 5.41 -6.73 -16.84
N THR A 261 4.23 -6.33 -17.29
CA THR A 261 3.76 -4.93 -17.20
C THR A 261 2.89 -4.67 -15.98
N ASP A 262 2.48 -5.73 -15.30
CA ASP A 262 1.50 -5.69 -14.21
C ASP A 262 2.16 -5.76 -12.84
N TYR A 263 3.50 -5.81 -12.78
CA TYR A 263 4.24 -5.77 -11.53
C TYR A 263 3.92 -4.48 -10.75
N GLY A 264 3.62 -4.61 -9.46
CA GLY A 264 3.26 -3.49 -8.59
C GLY A 264 1.82 -2.98 -8.76
N VAL A 265 1.00 -3.66 -9.58
CA VAL A 265 -0.46 -3.47 -9.61
C VAL A 265 -1.08 -4.27 -8.47
N ASN A 266 -1.86 -3.60 -7.63
CA ASN A 266 -2.57 -4.23 -6.53
C ASN A 266 -3.96 -4.75 -6.96
N SER A 267 -4.46 -5.78 -6.31
CA SER A 267 -5.81 -6.33 -6.44
C SER A 267 -6.50 -6.34 -5.08
N PHE A 268 -6.84 -5.14 -4.60
CA PHE A 268 -7.41 -4.95 -3.27
C PHE A 268 -8.87 -5.41 -3.16
N SER A 269 -9.20 -6.08 -2.07
CA SER A 269 -10.55 -6.45 -1.67
C SER A 269 -10.78 -6.14 -0.19
N ASP A 270 -11.80 -5.33 0.10
CA ASP A 270 -12.24 -5.09 1.48
C ASP A 270 -12.97 -6.34 2.01
N ASN A 271 -12.42 -6.94 3.07
CA ASN A 271 -12.98 -8.14 3.69
C ASN A 271 -14.18 -7.83 4.62
N SER A 272 -14.59 -6.57 4.73
CA SER A 272 -15.71 -6.08 5.55
C SER A 272 -15.59 -6.38 7.04
N ASN A 273 -14.36 -6.59 7.52
CA ASN A 273 -14.02 -6.89 8.92
C ASN A 273 -12.86 -6.01 9.45
N GLY A 274 -12.57 -4.91 8.75
CA GLY A 274 -11.44 -4.01 9.06
C GLY A 274 -10.10 -4.46 8.47
N THR A 275 -10.10 -5.39 7.52
CA THR A 275 -8.90 -5.84 6.79
C THR A 275 -9.10 -5.74 5.28
N ILE A 276 -8.00 -5.57 4.55
CA ILE A 276 -7.95 -5.51 3.08
C ILE A 276 -7.00 -6.58 2.58
N SER A 277 -7.48 -7.47 1.72
CA SER A 277 -6.64 -8.45 1.03
C SER A 277 -6.12 -7.88 -0.27
N ASP A 278 -4.88 -8.17 -0.64
CA ASP A 278 -4.34 -7.96 -1.97
C ASP A 278 -4.00 -9.31 -2.61
N ALA A 279 -4.81 -9.72 -3.59
CA ALA A 279 -4.64 -11.01 -4.25
C ALA A 279 -3.35 -11.11 -5.08
N ASN A 280 -2.76 -9.97 -5.50
CA ASN A 280 -1.56 -9.97 -6.33
C ASN A 280 -0.28 -10.16 -5.50
N SER A 281 -0.19 -9.53 -4.32
CA SER A 281 0.93 -9.75 -3.40
C SER A 281 0.76 -10.95 -2.48
N GLY A 282 -0.48 -11.43 -2.29
CA GLY A 282 -0.79 -12.48 -1.32
C GLY A 282 -0.81 -11.98 0.13
N LEU A 283 -0.91 -10.67 0.33
CA LEU A 283 -0.87 -10.02 1.65
C LEU A 283 -2.25 -9.55 2.08
N MET A 284 -2.50 -9.59 3.38
CA MET A 284 -3.67 -8.99 4.02
C MET A 284 -3.23 -7.92 5.01
N TRP A 285 -3.90 -6.79 4.96
CA TRP A 285 -3.52 -5.57 5.65
C TRP A 285 -4.62 -5.14 6.61
N LEU A 286 -4.24 -4.49 7.72
CA LEU A 286 -5.21 -3.69 8.45
C LEU A 286 -5.72 -2.56 7.56
N GLN A 287 -7.03 -2.34 7.56
CA GLN A 287 -7.66 -1.21 6.87
C GLN A 287 -7.35 0.12 7.59
N ASN A 288 -7.29 0.09 8.92
CA ASN A 288 -6.94 1.22 9.77
C ASN A 288 -5.46 1.18 10.19
N ASP A 289 -4.90 2.34 10.52
CA ASP A 289 -3.53 2.46 11.03
C ASP A 289 -3.48 2.63 12.55
N SER A 290 -2.28 2.64 13.12
CA SER A 290 -2.05 2.80 14.57
C SER A 290 -2.73 4.03 15.20
N GLY A 291 -2.99 5.07 14.40
CA GLY A 291 -3.75 6.26 14.80
C GLY A 291 -5.19 5.97 15.16
N SER A 292 -5.89 5.20 14.33
CA SER A 292 -7.29 4.81 14.61
C SER A 292 -7.44 4.00 15.88
N PHE A 293 -6.41 3.24 16.26
CA PHE A 293 -6.39 2.45 17.49
C PHE A 293 -5.93 3.27 18.71
N ASN A 294 -5.56 4.55 18.55
CA ASN A 294 -4.92 5.37 19.58
C ASN A 294 -3.75 4.62 20.25
N THR A 295 -2.99 3.88 19.44
CA THR A 295 -1.86 3.09 19.91
C THR A 295 -0.66 3.99 20.13
N GLY A 296 0.25 3.56 20.99
CA GLY A 296 1.47 4.30 21.32
C GLY A 296 1.29 5.16 22.55
N TYR A 297 2.40 5.52 23.17
CA TYR A 297 2.35 6.40 24.32
C TYR A 297 2.02 7.82 23.84
N SER A 298 0.97 8.42 24.41
CA SER A 298 0.89 9.88 24.44
C SER A 298 2.09 10.37 25.26
N ASN A 299 3.18 10.68 24.55
CA ASN A 299 4.31 11.40 25.08
C ASN A 299 4.21 12.85 24.59
N ASN A 300 5.00 13.75 25.18
CA ASN A 300 4.90 15.18 24.86
C ASN A 300 5.40 15.54 23.45
N TYR A 301 5.78 14.54 22.63
CA TYR A 301 6.51 14.73 21.38
C TYR A 301 5.74 14.31 20.14
N ALA A 302 4.63 13.57 20.28
CA ALA A 302 4.02 12.90 19.14
C ALA A 302 2.49 12.75 19.23
N ASP A 303 1.83 12.64 18.08
CA ASP A 303 0.37 12.49 17.95
C ASP A 303 -0.09 11.11 18.46
N SER A 304 -1.36 10.99 18.88
CA SER A 304 -1.94 9.68 19.22
C SER A 304 -1.86 8.74 18.01
N GLY A 305 -1.27 7.56 18.17
CA GLY A 305 -0.99 6.63 17.07
C GLY A 305 0.47 6.51 16.65
N SER A 306 1.32 7.44 17.05
CA SER A 306 2.73 7.43 16.67
C SER A 306 3.57 6.55 17.59
N LEU A 307 4.53 5.84 17.00
CA LEU A 307 5.30 4.77 17.63
C LEU A 307 6.77 4.95 17.27
N ASN A 308 7.69 4.75 18.20
CA ASN A 308 9.08 4.50 17.80
C ASN A 308 9.18 3.12 17.12
N TRP A 309 10.35 2.79 16.57
CA TRP A 309 10.48 1.58 15.78
C TRP A 309 10.26 0.29 16.58
N GLU A 310 10.79 0.22 17.81
CA GLU A 310 10.59 -0.93 18.71
C GLU A 310 9.10 -1.10 19.07
N GLU A 311 8.40 0.00 19.36
CA GLU A 311 6.98 0.02 19.68
C GLU A 311 6.12 -0.42 18.48
N ALA A 312 6.49 -0.02 17.25
CA ALA A 312 5.79 -0.42 16.04
C ALA A 312 5.91 -1.93 15.77
N LEU A 313 7.11 -2.50 15.93
CA LEU A 313 7.34 -3.94 15.88
C LEU A 313 6.46 -4.65 16.92
N ALA A 314 6.60 -4.27 18.19
CA ALA A 314 5.88 -4.91 19.28
C ALA A 314 4.34 -4.80 19.16
N TRP A 315 3.84 -3.67 18.62
CA TRP A 315 2.41 -3.49 18.42
C TRP A 315 1.84 -4.46 17.40
N CYS A 316 2.48 -4.61 16.24
CA CYS A 316 1.99 -5.54 15.23
C CYS A 316 2.07 -6.99 15.71
N GLU A 317 3.20 -7.41 16.28
CA GLU A 317 3.37 -8.78 16.82
C GLU A 317 2.39 -9.12 17.95
N GLY A 318 1.94 -8.11 18.70
CA GLY A 318 1.00 -8.29 19.81
C GLY A 318 -0.48 -8.23 19.39
N LEU A 319 -0.77 -8.00 18.12
CA LEU A 319 -2.13 -7.73 17.65
C LEU A 319 -2.91 -9.03 17.41
N SER A 320 -4.10 -9.13 18.02
CA SER A 320 -5.12 -10.11 17.64
C SER A 320 -6.32 -9.35 17.07
N TYR A 321 -6.48 -9.37 15.74
CA TYR A 321 -7.49 -8.59 15.04
C TYR A 321 -8.14 -9.39 13.91
N ALA A 322 -9.45 -9.19 13.72
CA ALA A 322 -10.26 -9.86 12.69
C ALA A 322 -10.17 -11.40 12.68
N GLY A 323 -9.83 -12.02 13.82
CA GLY A 323 -9.67 -13.47 13.95
C GLY A 323 -8.26 -13.99 13.69
N TYR A 324 -7.28 -13.10 13.51
CA TYR A 324 -5.88 -13.41 13.21
C TYR A 324 -4.94 -12.84 14.27
N ASP A 325 -3.87 -13.58 14.60
CA ASP A 325 -2.88 -13.28 15.65
C ASP A 325 -1.41 -13.34 15.15
N ASP A 326 -1.22 -13.36 13.84
CA ASP A 326 0.05 -13.44 13.11
C ASP A 326 0.37 -12.13 12.37
N TRP A 327 -0.13 -11.01 12.89
CA TRP A 327 0.17 -9.69 12.35
C TRP A 327 1.63 -9.32 12.58
N ARG A 328 2.25 -8.71 11.58
CA ARG A 328 3.63 -8.23 11.62
C ARG A 328 3.75 -6.83 11.02
N LEU A 329 4.84 -6.14 11.33
CA LEU A 329 5.18 -4.90 10.65
C LEU A 329 5.68 -5.26 9.23
N PRO A 330 5.18 -4.60 8.17
CA PRO A 330 5.59 -4.91 6.79
C PRO A 330 7.05 -4.55 6.56
N ASN A 331 7.73 -5.28 5.69
CA ASN A 331 9.04 -4.87 5.22
C ASN A 331 8.93 -3.67 4.24
N ALA A 332 10.07 -3.10 3.87
CA ALA A 332 10.12 -1.89 3.06
C ALA A 332 9.52 -2.04 1.65
N LYS A 333 9.60 -3.23 1.03
CA LYS A 333 9.06 -3.48 -0.30
C LYS A 333 7.55 -3.75 -0.26
N GLU A 334 7.08 -4.44 0.76
CA GLU A 334 5.65 -4.66 1.01
C GLU A 334 4.91 -3.33 1.22
N LEU A 335 5.42 -2.47 2.12
CA LEU A 335 4.78 -1.19 2.41
C LEU A 335 4.83 -0.23 1.22
N GLN A 336 5.93 -0.22 0.46
CA GLN A 336 6.04 0.56 -0.78
C GLN A 336 5.06 0.06 -1.86
N GLY A 337 4.73 -1.23 -1.86
CA GLY A 337 3.70 -1.82 -2.71
C GLY A 337 2.33 -1.16 -2.58
N LEU A 338 1.97 -0.64 -1.40
CA LEU A 338 0.71 0.07 -1.16
C LEU A 338 0.68 1.50 -1.72
N VAL A 339 1.82 2.09 -2.07
CA VAL A 339 1.87 3.49 -2.52
C VAL A 339 1.10 3.63 -3.84
N ASP A 340 0.17 4.58 -3.85
CA ASP A 340 -0.51 5.07 -5.04
C ASP A 340 0.11 6.41 -5.46
N TYR A 341 1.06 6.32 -6.39
CA TYR A 341 1.78 7.47 -6.92
C TYR A 341 0.92 8.44 -7.74
N SER A 342 -0.36 8.12 -8.00
CA SER A 342 -1.30 9.05 -8.61
C SER A 342 -1.94 10.02 -7.61
N ARG A 343 -1.64 9.86 -6.31
CA ARG A 343 -2.28 10.58 -5.20
C ARG A 343 -1.25 11.32 -4.35
N SER A 344 -1.67 12.47 -3.83
CA SER A 344 -0.88 13.24 -2.87
C SER A 344 -1.79 14.17 -2.07
N PRO A 345 -1.31 14.72 -0.93
CA PRO A 345 -2.06 15.69 -0.16
C PRO A 345 -2.45 16.93 -0.97
N ASP A 346 -1.57 17.42 -1.84
CA ASP A 346 -1.81 18.62 -2.66
C ASP A 346 -2.70 18.36 -3.88
N THR A 347 -2.61 17.17 -4.48
CA THR A 347 -3.30 16.87 -5.74
C THR A 347 -4.69 16.31 -5.52
N THR A 348 -4.83 15.39 -4.56
CA THR A 348 -6.08 14.65 -4.32
C THR A 348 -6.67 14.88 -2.93
N ASN A 349 -6.06 15.72 -2.10
CA ASN A 349 -6.43 15.92 -0.68
C ASN A 349 -6.47 14.60 0.10
N SER A 350 -5.60 13.65 -0.27
CA SER A 350 -5.53 12.32 0.35
C SER A 350 -4.09 11.85 0.49
N ALA A 351 -3.87 10.87 1.36
CA ALA A 351 -2.61 10.14 1.39
C ALA A 351 -2.33 9.47 0.04
N ALA A 352 -1.05 9.21 -0.24
CA ALA A 352 -0.57 8.48 -1.42
C ALA A 352 -0.84 6.96 -1.30
N ILE A 353 -2.09 6.58 -1.04
CA ILE A 353 -2.57 5.20 -0.84
C ILE A 353 -3.98 5.06 -1.39
N ASP A 354 -4.39 3.83 -1.74
CA ASP A 354 -5.76 3.54 -2.15
C ASP A 354 -6.77 3.98 -1.07
N SER A 355 -7.91 4.52 -1.50
CA SER A 355 -9.00 4.99 -0.64
C SER A 355 -9.68 3.91 0.21
N LEU A 356 -9.44 2.63 -0.08
CA LEU A 356 -9.86 1.55 0.82
C LEU A 356 -9.16 1.63 2.17
N PHE A 357 -7.92 2.12 2.21
CA PHE A 357 -7.15 2.27 3.44
C PHE A 357 -7.48 3.60 4.12
N TYR A 358 -7.77 3.53 5.41
CA TYR A 358 -7.86 4.72 6.24
C TYR A 358 -6.46 5.16 6.66
N ALA A 359 -6.11 6.41 6.35
CA ALA A 359 -4.89 7.06 6.82
C ALA A 359 -5.24 8.18 7.80
N THR A 360 -4.67 8.12 9.00
CA THR A 360 -4.89 9.12 10.05
C THR A 360 -4.39 10.49 9.60
N LEU A 361 -5.18 11.53 9.88
CA LEU A 361 -4.77 12.92 9.68
C LEU A 361 -3.85 13.36 10.82
N LEU A 362 -2.76 14.05 10.47
CA LEU A 362 -1.89 14.66 11.48
C LEU A 362 -2.60 15.85 12.13
N SER A 363 -2.66 15.85 13.46
CA SER A 363 -3.46 16.78 14.27
C SER A 363 -3.00 18.24 14.10
N ASN A 364 -1.69 18.44 13.92
CA ASN A 364 -1.05 19.72 13.64
C ASN A 364 -0.29 19.74 12.30
N GLY A 365 -0.43 18.69 11.50
CA GLY A 365 0.25 18.57 10.22
C GLY A 365 -0.54 19.30 9.15
N ILE A 366 -0.33 20.61 9.01
CA ILE A 366 -0.78 21.34 7.83
C ILE A 366 0.34 21.29 6.80
N ASN A 367 -0.01 20.88 5.59
CA ASN A 367 0.86 20.77 4.44
C ASN A 367 1.29 22.17 3.92
N SER A 368 2.18 22.23 2.94
CA SER A 368 2.70 23.52 2.43
C SER A 368 1.62 24.43 1.79
N SER A 369 0.50 23.84 1.39
CA SER A 369 -0.68 24.49 0.78
C SER A 369 -1.79 24.84 1.78
N GLY A 370 -1.65 24.51 3.07
CA GLY A 370 -2.69 24.79 4.07
C GLY A 370 -3.72 23.67 4.27
N THR A 371 -3.51 22.46 3.72
CA THR A 371 -4.40 21.30 3.87
C THR A 371 -3.86 20.28 4.90
N PRO A 372 -4.68 19.37 5.43
CA PRO A 372 -4.19 18.30 6.31
C PRO A 372 -3.17 17.40 5.62
N ASN A 373 -2.07 17.09 6.31
CA ASN A 373 -1.03 16.17 5.88
C ASN A 373 -1.18 14.80 6.56
N TYR A 374 -0.48 13.81 6.01
CA TYR A 374 -0.55 12.41 6.44
C TYR A 374 0.79 11.91 6.97
N PRO A 375 0.80 10.90 7.85
CA PRO A 375 2.00 10.43 8.51
C PRO A 375 2.94 9.63 7.61
N TYR A 376 4.14 9.39 8.15
CA TYR A 376 5.09 8.39 7.68
C TYR A 376 4.81 7.07 8.40
N TYR A 377 5.11 5.96 7.74
CA TYR A 377 4.81 4.63 8.26
C TYR A 377 6.09 3.82 8.36
N TRP A 378 6.32 3.25 9.54
CA TRP A 378 7.44 2.36 9.78
C TRP A 378 7.33 1.06 8.98
N THR A 379 8.49 0.53 8.64
CA THR A 379 8.67 -0.82 8.12
C THR A 379 9.51 -1.63 9.10
N SER A 380 9.53 -2.95 8.99
CA SER A 380 10.40 -3.84 9.78
C SER A 380 11.86 -3.84 9.31
N THR A 381 12.18 -3.12 8.23
CA THR A 381 13.49 -3.09 7.58
C THR A 381 14.39 -2.01 8.19
N SER A 382 15.59 -2.40 8.64
CA SER A 382 16.64 -1.45 9.03
C SER A 382 17.27 -0.79 7.80
N HIS A 383 17.70 0.46 7.93
CA HIS A 383 18.44 1.16 6.87
C HIS A 383 19.86 1.45 7.34
N GLN A 384 20.87 0.86 6.70
CA GLN A 384 22.28 0.99 7.08
C GLN A 384 22.90 2.30 6.56
N ASP A 385 22.26 3.42 6.86
CA ASP A 385 22.74 4.77 6.56
C ASP A 385 23.20 5.48 7.84
N GLY A 386 24.16 4.86 8.52
CA GLY A 386 24.55 5.17 9.90
C GLY A 386 24.02 4.14 10.89
N PRO A 387 24.50 4.14 12.14
CA PRO A 387 24.34 2.98 13.01
C PRO A 387 22.88 2.70 13.38
N ASN A 388 21.93 3.66 13.36
CA ASN A 388 20.67 3.50 14.10
C ASN A 388 19.35 3.75 13.33
N PHE A 389 19.31 3.62 12.00
CA PHE A 389 18.13 4.00 11.20
C PHE A 389 17.25 2.81 10.78
N ALA A 390 15.95 3.05 10.67
CA ALA A 390 14.97 2.14 10.06
C ALA A 390 14.23 2.82 8.91
N VAL A 391 13.72 2.03 7.97
CA VAL A 391 13.03 2.53 6.78
C VAL A 391 11.60 2.96 7.12
N TYR A 392 11.17 4.09 6.56
CA TYR A 392 9.77 4.50 6.52
C TYR A 392 9.32 4.84 5.11
N ILE A 393 8.02 4.72 4.85
CA ILE A 393 7.35 5.20 3.64
C ILE A 393 6.49 6.42 3.97
N ALA A 394 6.65 7.49 3.19
CA ALA A 394 5.91 8.74 3.38
C ALA A 394 4.60 8.72 2.58
N PHE A 395 3.45 8.56 3.25
CA PHE A 395 2.15 8.64 2.59
C PHE A 395 1.60 10.08 2.49
N GLY A 396 2.16 11.01 3.28
CA GLY A 396 2.02 12.46 3.11
C GLY A 396 3.26 13.12 2.50
N GLU A 397 3.35 14.46 2.55
CA GLU A 397 4.53 15.21 2.08
C GLU A 397 5.82 14.69 2.78
N ALA A 398 6.86 14.37 2.01
CA ALA A 398 8.16 13.99 2.54
C ALA A 398 9.01 15.25 2.76
N ARG A 399 8.98 15.74 4.00
CA ARG A 399 9.32 17.12 4.34
C ARG A 399 10.78 17.32 4.76
N GLY A 400 11.26 18.54 4.56
CA GLY A 400 12.57 18.98 4.98
C GLY A 400 12.61 20.47 5.34
N TYR A 401 13.56 20.82 6.20
CA TYR A 401 13.85 22.13 6.75
C TYR A 401 14.82 22.89 5.82
N MET A 402 14.26 23.67 4.89
CA MET A 402 14.99 24.36 3.83
C MET A 402 15.00 25.90 4.03
N GLY A 403 15.72 26.61 3.16
CA GLY A 403 15.78 28.08 3.12
C GLY A 403 17.02 28.70 3.80
N PRO A 404 17.18 30.04 3.80
CA PRO A 404 18.42 30.72 4.22
C PRO A 404 18.89 30.43 5.65
N ASN A 405 17.98 29.96 6.51
CA ASN A 405 18.26 29.57 7.89
C ASN A 405 17.85 28.12 8.20
N GLY A 406 17.43 27.33 7.19
CA GLY A 406 16.93 25.96 7.41
C GLY A 406 15.64 25.89 8.23
N THR A 407 14.75 26.88 8.16
CA THR A 407 13.53 26.92 9.00
C THR A 407 12.24 26.78 8.21
N THR A 408 12.29 26.78 6.88
CA THR A 408 11.09 26.67 6.04
C THR A 408 10.82 25.21 5.76
N LEU A 409 9.68 24.71 6.25
CA LEU A 409 9.25 23.36 6.01
C LEU A 409 8.67 23.25 4.59
N LEU A 410 9.29 22.45 3.74
CA LEU A 410 8.88 22.20 2.36
C LEU A 410 8.73 20.70 2.13
N ASP A 411 7.87 20.31 1.18
CA ASP A 411 7.93 18.97 0.60
C ASP A 411 9.20 18.88 -0.27
N VAL A 412 10.18 18.09 0.17
CA VAL A 412 11.50 18.01 -0.47
C VAL A 412 11.66 16.75 -1.31
N HIS A 413 10.89 15.68 -1.02
CA HIS A 413 10.97 14.42 -1.77
C HIS A 413 9.62 13.96 -2.35
N GLY A 414 8.47 14.48 -1.91
CA GLY A 414 7.15 14.08 -2.42
C GLY A 414 6.51 12.89 -1.70
N ALA A 415 5.18 12.86 -1.64
CA ALA A 415 4.41 11.74 -1.11
C ALA A 415 4.60 10.47 -1.97
N GLY A 416 4.93 9.36 -1.32
CA GLY A 416 5.37 8.11 -1.93
C GLY A 416 6.90 7.89 -1.85
N SER A 417 7.64 8.81 -1.25
CA SER A 417 9.08 8.63 -0.98
C SER A 417 9.32 7.57 0.08
N GLN A 418 10.45 6.89 -0.04
CA GLN A 418 11.02 6.03 0.99
C GLN A 418 12.27 6.70 1.55
N ARG A 419 12.31 6.82 2.87
CA ARG A 419 13.43 7.40 3.61
C ARG A 419 13.69 6.55 4.86
N SER A 420 14.35 7.13 5.84
CA SER A 420 14.69 6.46 7.07
C SER A 420 14.79 7.45 8.21
N ASP A 421 14.43 7.01 9.41
CA ASP A 421 14.54 7.78 10.65
C ASP A 421 15.32 6.97 11.70
N PRO A 422 15.92 7.62 12.71
CA PRO A 422 16.48 6.93 13.87
C PRO A 422 15.41 6.07 14.55
N LYS A 423 15.80 4.86 14.95
CA LYS A 423 14.91 3.89 15.62
C LYS A 423 14.45 4.37 17.00
N THR A 424 15.30 5.13 17.67
CA THR A 424 15.09 5.66 19.03
C THR A 424 15.66 7.08 19.14
N GLY A 425 15.27 7.81 20.18
CA GLY A 425 15.84 9.12 20.51
C GLY A 425 14.81 10.21 20.81
N ASP A 426 15.25 11.46 20.75
CA ASP A 426 14.43 12.65 21.00
C ASP A 426 14.29 13.49 19.71
N PRO A 427 13.10 13.56 19.09
CA PRO A 427 12.90 14.29 17.84
C PRO A 427 13.12 15.80 17.96
N THR A 428 13.10 16.35 19.18
CA THR A 428 13.38 17.78 19.40
C THR A 428 14.81 18.16 19.04
N GLN A 429 15.73 17.19 18.98
CA GLN A 429 17.12 17.39 18.54
C GLN A 429 17.23 17.76 17.06
N TYR A 430 16.20 17.43 16.27
CA TYR A 430 16.14 17.68 14.83
C TYR A 430 15.18 18.81 14.46
N THR A 431 14.40 19.32 15.42
CA THR A 431 13.39 20.34 15.15
C THR A 431 14.02 21.63 14.64
N GLY A 432 13.63 22.06 13.44
CA GLY A 432 14.15 23.28 12.79
C GLY A 432 15.54 23.15 12.17
N ILE A 433 16.06 21.92 12.04
CA ILE A 433 17.36 21.63 11.41
C ILE A 433 17.22 20.44 10.45
N GLY A 434 16.56 19.36 10.90
CA GLY A 434 16.39 18.12 10.17
C GLY A 434 17.68 17.31 10.02
N HIS A 435 17.71 16.41 9.04
CA HIS A 435 18.83 15.54 8.75
C HIS A 435 19.24 15.55 7.28
N GLY A 436 20.55 15.50 7.03
CA GLY A 436 21.10 15.45 5.67
C GLY A 436 20.95 16.75 4.86
N PRO A 437 21.31 16.72 3.57
CA PRO A 437 21.43 17.93 2.74
C PRO A 437 20.14 18.71 2.51
N GLN A 438 18.98 18.05 2.60
CA GLN A 438 17.65 18.67 2.46
C GLN A 438 16.97 18.95 3.81
N GLY A 439 17.69 18.75 4.93
CA GLY A 439 17.16 18.96 6.27
C GLY A 439 15.92 18.12 6.53
N ASP A 440 15.92 16.86 6.12
CA ASP A 440 14.76 15.96 6.25
C ASP A 440 14.19 16.01 7.67
N VAL A 441 12.86 16.09 7.77
CA VAL A 441 12.19 15.98 9.06
C VAL A 441 12.48 14.61 9.64
N VAL A 442 12.98 14.61 10.88
CA VAL A 442 13.18 13.41 11.66
C VAL A 442 12.10 13.35 12.73
N GLY A 443 11.22 12.36 12.60
CA GLY A 443 10.09 12.15 13.49
C GLY A 443 10.42 11.23 14.65
N ILE A 444 11.19 10.16 14.43
CA ILE A 444 11.43 9.02 15.35
C ILE A 444 10.14 8.27 15.73
N TYR A 445 9.02 8.97 15.88
CA TYR A 445 7.70 8.45 16.14
C TYR A 445 6.87 8.52 14.85
N ASN A 446 6.81 7.41 14.13
CA ASN A 446 6.06 7.26 12.89
C ASN A 446 4.86 6.32 13.14
N TYR A 447 3.91 6.27 12.21
CA TYR A 447 2.73 5.42 12.31
C TYR A 447 3.06 4.00 11.85
N ALA A 448 2.16 3.06 12.10
CA ALA A 448 2.31 1.68 11.64
C ALA A 448 1.00 1.17 11.01
N ARG A 449 1.14 0.27 10.04
CA ARG A 449 0.06 -0.51 9.46
C ARG A 449 0.53 -1.95 9.37
N CYS A 450 -0.09 -2.83 10.15
CA CYS A 450 0.31 -4.22 10.19
C CYS A 450 -0.19 -4.97 8.95
N VAL A 451 0.58 -5.99 8.60
CA VAL A 451 0.33 -6.91 7.48
C VAL A 451 0.41 -8.34 8.01
N ARG A 452 -0.20 -9.28 7.28
CA ARG A 452 0.03 -10.71 7.41
C ARG A 452 -0.04 -11.36 6.03
N ASP A 453 0.45 -12.58 5.92
CA ASP A 453 0.31 -13.36 4.70
C ASP A 453 -1.10 -13.97 4.63
N ILE A 454 -1.67 -14.05 3.43
CA ILE A 454 -2.92 -14.78 3.20
C ILE A 454 -2.57 -16.26 3.17
N ASP A 455 -3.15 -17.05 4.08
CA ASP A 455 -2.95 -18.49 4.10
C ASP A 455 -3.35 -19.11 2.75
N ALA A 456 -2.42 -19.83 2.11
CA ALA A 456 -2.66 -20.53 0.85
C ALA A 456 -3.81 -21.55 0.92
N ASP A 457 -4.19 -21.97 2.14
CA ASP A 457 -5.28 -22.91 2.42
C ASP A 457 -6.67 -22.24 2.56
N VAL A 458 -6.75 -20.90 2.46
CA VAL A 458 -7.99 -20.15 2.25
C VAL A 458 -7.98 -19.56 0.84
N ALA A 459 -7.70 -20.39 -0.15
CA ALA A 459 -8.27 -20.15 -1.47
C ALA A 459 -9.78 -20.07 -1.27
N ILE A 460 -10.33 -18.85 -1.37
CA ILE A 460 -11.76 -18.69 -1.63
C ILE A 460 -12.01 -19.59 -2.84
N VAL A 461 -12.67 -20.73 -2.58
CA VAL A 461 -13.25 -21.54 -3.62
C VAL A 461 -14.22 -20.59 -4.29
N GLY A 462 -13.76 -19.98 -5.38
CA GLY A 462 -14.62 -19.31 -6.32
C GLY A 462 -15.69 -20.33 -6.63
N GLN A 463 -16.90 -20.09 -6.11
CA GLN A 463 -18.06 -20.82 -6.58
C GLN A 463 -18.17 -20.48 -8.06
N SER A 464 -17.67 -21.39 -8.89
CA SER A 464 -18.05 -21.47 -10.28
C SER A 464 -19.58 -21.44 -10.32
N PRO A 465 -20.19 -20.64 -11.21
CA PRO A 465 -21.62 -20.39 -11.19
C PRO A 465 -22.36 -21.70 -11.46
N VAL A 466 -22.92 -22.29 -10.41
CA VAL A 466 -23.98 -23.27 -10.58
C VAL A 466 -25.14 -22.49 -11.17
N ALA A 467 -25.46 -22.77 -12.43
CA ALA A 467 -26.62 -22.25 -13.12
C ALA A 467 -27.90 -22.66 -12.36
N GLY A 468 -28.29 -21.84 -11.40
CA GLY A 468 -29.56 -21.87 -10.71
C GLY A 468 -30.26 -20.55 -10.98
N THR A 469 -31.38 -20.60 -11.69
CA THR A 469 -32.25 -19.46 -11.91
C THR A 469 -32.82 -18.99 -10.57
N ASP A 470 -32.27 -17.93 -10.00
CA ASP A 470 -32.96 -17.18 -8.95
C ASP A 470 -32.84 -15.68 -9.24
N THR A 471 -33.97 -15.08 -9.63
CA THR A 471 -34.11 -13.65 -9.87
C THR A 471 -34.44 -12.98 -8.55
N GLY A 472 -33.43 -12.56 -7.80
CA GLY A 472 -33.60 -11.76 -6.60
C GLY A 472 -32.26 -11.19 -6.12
N THR A 473 -32.08 -9.89 -6.29
CA THR A 473 -31.04 -9.09 -5.61
C THR A 473 -31.09 -9.32 -4.10
N ILE A 474 -30.00 -9.80 -3.49
CA ILE A 474 -29.87 -9.87 -2.03
C ILE A 474 -28.77 -8.89 -1.61
N ALA A 475 -29.21 -7.77 -1.03
CA ALA A 475 -28.39 -6.85 -0.26
C ALA A 475 -28.25 -7.37 1.17
N SER A 476 -27.08 -7.14 1.77
CA SER A 476 -26.81 -7.18 3.22
C SER A 476 -27.98 -6.62 4.04
N GLN A 477 -28.57 -7.39 4.96
CA GLN A 477 -29.74 -6.95 5.73
C GLN A 477 -29.35 -6.47 7.12
N CYS A 478 -29.58 -5.18 7.41
CA CYS A 478 -29.46 -4.60 8.76
C CYS A 478 -30.65 -5.01 9.65
N ALA A 479 -30.46 -4.96 10.97
CA ALA A 479 -31.57 -5.04 11.93
C ALA A 479 -32.51 -3.83 11.74
N VAL A 480 -33.83 -4.07 11.76
CA VAL A 480 -34.84 -3.06 11.41
C VAL A 480 -35.57 -2.57 12.65
N TYR A 481 -35.58 -1.26 12.88
CA TYR A 481 -36.44 -0.65 13.89
C TYR A 481 -37.89 -0.56 13.39
N ASN A 482 -38.83 -1.21 14.06
CA ASN A 482 -40.25 -1.20 13.67
C ASN A 482 -41.09 -0.34 14.62
N PRO A 483 -41.43 0.91 14.26
CA PRO A 483 -42.21 1.80 15.13
C PRO A 483 -43.71 1.44 15.22
N ALA A 484 -44.22 0.55 14.36
CA ALA A 484 -45.65 0.22 14.29
C ALA A 484 -46.08 -0.98 15.14
N ALA A 485 -45.13 -1.82 15.58
CA ALA A 485 -45.39 -3.11 16.22
C ALA A 485 -44.81 -3.17 17.64
N SER A 486 -45.20 -2.24 18.52
CA SER A 486 -44.51 -2.03 19.81
C SER A 486 -43.03 -1.61 19.60
N PRO A 487 -42.34 -0.96 20.54
CA PRO A 487 -40.99 -0.50 20.28
C PRO A 487 -40.05 -1.71 20.37
N GLN A 488 -39.91 -2.44 19.27
CA GLN A 488 -39.03 -3.60 19.14
C GLN A 488 -38.04 -3.38 17.99
N VAL A 489 -36.81 -3.83 18.22
CA VAL A 489 -35.80 -4.00 17.16
C VAL A 489 -35.74 -5.49 16.88
N ASP A 490 -36.14 -5.85 15.67
CA ASP A 490 -36.10 -7.24 15.23
C ASP A 490 -34.67 -7.55 14.77
N ILE A 491 -33.97 -8.40 15.52
CA ILE A 491 -32.67 -8.92 15.11
C ILE A 491 -32.90 -10.26 14.39
N PRO A 492 -32.42 -10.43 13.15
CA PRO A 492 -32.62 -11.66 12.40
C PRO A 492 -31.98 -12.89 13.09
N CYS A 493 -30.80 -12.72 13.70
CA CYS A 493 -30.15 -13.73 14.54
C CYS A 493 -29.03 -13.16 15.43
N VAL A 494 -28.72 -13.86 16.53
CA VAL A 494 -27.56 -13.62 17.41
C VAL A 494 -26.78 -14.91 17.59
N ALA A 495 -25.45 -14.86 17.41
CA ALA A 495 -24.53 -15.93 17.71
C ALA A 495 -24.01 -15.79 19.15
N VAL A 496 -24.22 -16.82 19.96
CA VAL A 496 -23.77 -16.93 21.36
C VAL A 496 -22.84 -18.14 21.42
N ASP A 497 -21.55 -17.92 21.70
CA ASP A 497 -20.54 -18.97 21.82
C ASP A 497 -20.58 -20.01 20.67
N GLY A 498 -20.75 -19.52 19.44
CA GLY A 498 -20.81 -20.32 18.21
C GLY A 498 -22.17 -20.96 17.88
N THR A 499 -23.20 -20.76 18.71
CA THR A 499 -24.57 -21.25 18.44
C THR A 499 -25.50 -20.09 18.10
N VAL A 500 -26.33 -20.26 17.05
CA VAL A 500 -27.18 -19.20 16.51
C VAL A 500 -28.62 -19.28 17.02
N TYR A 501 -29.14 -18.15 17.49
CA TYR A 501 -30.48 -17.98 18.05
C TYR A 501 -31.24 -16.84 17.37
N SER A 502 -32.58 -16.90 17.35
CA SER A 502 -33.42 -15.75 17.03
C SER A 502 -33.76 -14.96 18.30
N ALA A 503 -33.57 -13.64 18.32
CA ALA A 503 -33.85 -12.81 19.49
C ALA A 503 -34.61 -11.53 19.11
N GLY A 504 -35.69 -11.23 19.83
CA GLY A 504 -36.36 -9.91 19.77
C GLY A 504 -35.87 -9.02 20.91
N LEU A 505 -35.46 -7.78 20.61
CA LEU A 505 -35.13 -6.80 21.65
C LEU A 505 -36.38 -5.98 22.00
N ASN A 506 -36.73 -5.95 23.29
CA ASN A 506 -37.81 -5.11 23.79
C ASN A 506 -37.26 -3.74 24.21
N ILE A 507 -37.85 -2.64 23.73
CA ILE A 507 -37.52 -1.31 24.25
C ILE A 507 -38.27 -1.11 25.56
N VAL A 508 -37.51 -0.90 26.64
CA VAL A 508 -38.05 -0.79 28.00
C VAL A 508 -38.30 0.66 28.45
N SER A 509 -37.71 1.66 27.77
CA SER A 509 -38.10 3.07 27.89
C SER A 509 -37.59 3.92 26.73
N ALA A 510 -38.35 4.94 26.33
CA ALA A 510 -37.91 5.99 25.41
C ALA A 510 -38.09 7.37 26.08
N THR A 511 -36.97 8.07 26.33
CA THR A 511 -36.95 9.51 26.65
C THR A 511 -36.21 10.22 25.53
N THR A 512 -36.44 11.52 25.34
CA THR A 512 -35.81 12.30 24.27
C THR A 512 -34.30 12.04 24.21
N GLY A 513 -33.82 11.41 23.14
CA GLY A 513 -32.41 11.12 22.90
C GLY A 513 -31.85 9.83 23.53
N VAL A 514 -32.65 8.98 24.18
CA VAL A 514 -32.18 7.73 24.82
C VAL A 514 -33.14 6.57 24.56
N LEU A 515 -32.64 5.47 23.98
CA LEU A 515 -33.31 4.18 23.83
C LEU A 515 -32.70 3.16 24.80
N ARG A 516 -33.54 2.33 25.43
CA ARG A 516 -33.11 1.24 26.33
C ARG A 516 -33.67 -0.10 25.85
N PHE A 517 -32.84 -1.13 25.75
CA PHE A 517 -33.23 -2.48 25.34
C PHE A 517 -33.09 -3.49 26.49
N ASP A 518 -33.94 -4.52 26.48
CA ASP A 518 -33.82 -5.70 27.34
C ASP A 518 -34.06 -6.98 26.50
N THR A 519 -33.35 -8.06 26.82
CA THR A 519 -33.51 -9.38 26.20
C THR A 519 -33.45 -10.49 27.26
N ASP A 520 -34.45 -11.38 27.22
CA ASP A 520 -34.47 -12.56 28.07
C ASP A 520 -33.75 -13.72 27.35
N LEU A 521 -32.50 -13.97 27.72
CA LEU A 521 -31.66 -15.03 27.16
C LEU A 521 -32.26 -16.44 27.38
N SER A 522 -33.20 -16.61 28.32
CA SER A 522 -33.88 -17.89 28.55
C SER A 522 -35.00 -18.19 27.55
N SER A 523 -35.37 -17.20 26.72
CA SER A 523 -36.42 -17.31 25.70
C SER A 523 -35.90 -17.61 24.29
N LEU A 524 -34.59 -17.77 24.12
CA LEU A 524 -33.94 -17.95 22.83
C LEU A 524 -34.32 -19.29 22.17
N THR A 525 -34.78 -19.23 20.92
CA THR A 525 -34.97 -20.40 20.07
C THR A 525 -33.78 -20.60 19.15
N GLN A 526 -33.20 -21.80 19.20
CA GLN A 526 -32.14 -22.20 18.28
C GLN A 526 -32.70 -22.27 16.86
N VAL A 527 -32.01 -21.64 15.91
CA VAL A 527 -32.39 -21.64 14.49
C VAL A 527 -31.23 -22.17 13.65
N SER A 528 -31.54 -22.83 12.54
CA SER A 528 -30.57 -23.24 11.52
C SER A 528 -30.66 -22.25 10.36
N LEU A 529 -29.57 -21.59 10.01
CA LEU A 529 -29.56 -20.60 8.92
C LEU A 529 -28.83 -21.13 7.68
N THR A 530 -29.30 -20.68 6.52
CA THR A 530 -28.61 -20.83 5.23
C THR A 530 -27.46 -19.82 5.11
N PRO A 531 -26.39 -20.14 4.35
CA PRO A 531 -25.24 -19.25 4.17
C PRO A 531 -25.65 -17.87 3.63
N GLY A 532 -25.08 -16.79 4.22
CA GLY A 532 -25.30 -15.40 3.79
C GLY A 532 -26.24 -14.56 4.67
N THR A 533 -26.40 -14.88 5.95
CA THR A 533 -27.23 -14.06 6.89
C THR A 533 -26.36 -13.44 7.97
N ASP A 534 -26.41 -12.10 8.14
CA ASP A 534 -25.69 -11.34 9.17
C ASP A 534 -26.30 -11.58 10.56
N CYS A 535 -25.53 -12.16 11.49
CA CYS A 535 -25.92 -12.30 12.90
C CYS A 535 -25.13 -11.35 13.79
N GLY A 536 -25.78 -10.78 14.81
CA GLY A 536 -25.07 -10.10 15.90
C GLY A 536 -24.24 -11.09 16.71
N VAL A 537 -23.14 -10.64 17.32
CA VAL A 537 -22.24 -11.50 18.10
C VAL A 537 -22.30 -11.12 19.57
N TYR A 538 -22.63 -12.09 20.42
CA TYR A 538 -22.52 -11.95 21.87
C TYR A 538 -21.25 -12.63 22.37
N ASP A 539 -20.38 -11.86 23.00
CA ASP A 539 -19.22 -12.34 23.73
C ASP A 539 -19.59 -12.52 25.20
N SER A 540 -19.67 -13.78 25.64
CA SER A 540 -19.98 -14.15 27.01
C SER A 540 -18.85 -13.80 27.99
N THR A 541 -17.62 -13.67 27.51
CA THR A 541 -16.40 -13.35 28.29
C THR A 541 -16.30 -11.86 28.56
N ALA A 542 -16.56 -11.06 27.53
CA ALA A 542 -16.61 -9.59 27.64
C ALA A 542 -17.97 -9.08 28.15
N SER A 543 -18.98 -9.97 28.21
CA SER A 543 -20.38 -9.60 28.41
C SER A 543 -20.79 -8.46 27.47
N SER A 544 -20.55 -8.60 26.17
CA SER A 544 -20.80 -7.55 25.18
C SER A 544 -21.57 -8.10 23.98
N LEU A 545 -22.53 -7.33 23.47
CA LEU A 545 -23.30 -7.64 22.26
C LEU A 545 -22.98 -6.63 21.15
N ARG A 546 -22.56 -7.14 20.00
CA ARG A 546 -22.21 -6.36 18.81
C ARG A 546 -23.22 -6.59 17.69
N LEU A 547 -23.75 -5.52 17.12
CA LEU A 547 -24.70 -5.56 15.99
C LEU A 547 -24.08 -4.93 14.74
N ASN A 548 -24.10 -5.66 13.62
CA ASN A 548 -23.47 -5.25 12.36
C ASN A 548 -24.09 -4.00 11.73
N CYS A 549 -25.38 -3.74 11.90
CA CYS A 549 -25.97 -2.41 11.63
C CYS A 549 -27.42 -2.38 12.08
N VAL A 550 -27.85 -1.23 12.61
CA VAL A 550 -29.27 -0.92 12.86
C VAL A 550 -29.71 0.14 11.86
N ASP A 551 -30.70 -0.18 11.03
CA ASP A 551 -31.38 0.80 10.18
C ASP A 551 -32.48 1.47 11.01
N ILE A 552 -32.33 2.79 11.21
CA ILE A 552 -33.27 3.60 11.99
C ILE A 552 -34.28 4.34 11.11
N GLY A 553 -34.29 4.07 9.80
CA GLY A 553 -35.12 4.72 8.80
C GLY A 553 -34.41 5.84 8.03
N ASN A 554 -35.04 6.31 6.94
CA ASN A 554 -34.53 7.37 6.06
C ASN A 554 -33.11 7.14 5.49
N GLY A 555 -32.69 5.88 5.37
CA GLY A 555 -31.36 5.51 4.87
C GLY A 555 -30.22 5.74 5.86
N THR A 556 -30.54 6.03 7.13
CA THR A 556 -29.53 6.20 8.19
C THR A 556 -29.25 4.86 8.86
N ARG A 557 -27.97 4.47 8.90
CA ARG A 557 -27.50 3.22 9.50
C ARG A 557 -26.50 3.53 10.62
N LEU A 558 -26.64 2.85 11.75
CA LEU A 558 -25.76 3.00 12.90
C LEU A 558 -25.11 1.66 13.26
N TRP A 559 -23.82 1.70 13.58
CA TRP A 559 -23.10 0.58 14.20
C TRP A 559 -23.28 0.69 15.71
N VAL A 560 -23.58 -0.41 16.38
CA VAL A 560 -23.90 -0.40 17.81
C VAL A 560 -23.13 -1.51 18.52
N GLU A 561 -22.33 -1.11 19.52
CA GLU A 561 -21.68 -1.97 20.49
C GLU A 561 -22.26 -1.67 21.88
N MET A 562 -22.63 -2.70 22.64
CA MET A 562 -23.24 -2.55 23.96
C MET A 562 -22.62 -3.49 24.97
N ASP A 563 -22.28 -2.96 26.15
CA ASP A 563 -21.95 -3.76 27.32
C ASP A 563 -23.24 -4.35 27.95
N ILE A 564 -23.21 -5.63 28.24
CA ILE A 564 -24.24 -6.38 28.95
C ILE A 564 -23.80 -6.53 30.41
N VAL A 565 -24.53 -5.88 31.32
CA VAL A 565 -24.29 -6.02 32.76
C VAL A 565 -25.34 -6.97 33.35
N PRO A 566 -24.95 -8.15 33.88
CA PRO A 566 -25.91 -9.11 34.44
C PRO A 566 -26.76 -8.50 35.56
N GLY A 567 -28.08 -8.48 35.38
CA GLY A 567 -29.04 -7.92 36.35
C GLY A 567 -29.20 -6.39 36.29
N ALA A 568 -28.56 -5.69 35.35
CA ALA A 568 -28.79 -4.27 35.13
C ALA A 568 -29.97 -4.03 34.19
N THR A 569 -30.89 -3.15 34.58
CA THR A 569 -31.93 -2.63 33.69
C THR A 569 -31.39 -1.46 32.85
N GLY A 570 -30.69 -1.80 31.77
CA GLY A 570 -30.31 -0.89 30.67
C GLY A 570 -29.04 -0.07 30.87
N VAL A 571 -28.11 -0.16 29.92
CA VAL A 571 -26.99 0.78 29.75
C VAL A 571 -27.46 1.92 28.82
N PRO A 572 -27.28 3.20 29.19
CA PRO A 572 -27.75 4.31 28.35
C PRO A 572 -26.87 4.51 27.11
N PHE A 573 -27.51 4.57 25.94
CA PHE A 573 -26.92 5.05 24.69
C PHE A 573 -27.33 6.53 24.49
N ASP A 574 -26.37 7.45 24.46
CA ASP A 574 -26.61 8.90 24.35
C ASP A 574 -26.41 9.38 22.90
N LEU A 575 -27.52 9.71 22.22
CA LEU A 575 -27.50 10.30 20.88
C LEU A 575 -27.31 11.83 20.89
N GLY A 576 -27.17 12.46 22.06
CA GLY A 576 -27.12 13.91 22.22
C GLY A 576 -25.90 14.62 21.63
N SER A 577 -24.87 13.87 21.23
CA SER A 577 -23.69 14.40 20.51
C SER A 577 -23.92 14.55 19.00
N TYR A 578 -24.95 13.91 18.44
CA TYR A 578 -25.38 14.10 17.05
C TYR A 578 -26.50 15.14 17.06
N GLY A 579 -26.18 16.35 16.58
CA GLY A 579 -27.00 17.55 16.76
C GLY A 579 -28.46 17.46 16.29
N PRO A 580 -29.29 18.50 16.58
CA PRO A 580 -30.75 18.45 16.50
C PRO A 580 -31.36 18.34 15.09
N GLN A 581 -30.60 18.02 14.05
CA GLN A 581 -31.09 18.00 12.66
C GLN A 581 -31.70 16.66 12.20
N LEU A 582 -31.73 15.62 13.04
CA LEU A 582 -32.30 14.31 12.64
C LEU A 582 -33.77 14.10 13.03
N PHE A 583 -34.45 15.11 13.58
CA PHE A 583 -35.88 15.03 13.88
C PHE A 583 -36.64 16.27 13.42
N GLN A 584 -36.90 16.37 12.11
CA GLN A 584 -38.11 16.96 11.56
C GLN A 584 -38.48 16.36 10.21
#